data_AF-A0AAD4N383-F1
#
_entry.id   AF-A0AAD4N383-F1
#
_cell.length_a   1.000
_cell.length_b   1.000
_cell.length_c   1.000
_cell.angle_alpha   90.00
_cell.angle_beta   90.00
_cell.angle_gamma   90.00
#
_symmetry.space_group_name_H-M   'P 1'
#
loop_
_entity.id
_entity.type
_entity.pdbx_description
1 polymer ?
#
loop_
_entity_poly.entity_id
_entity_poly.type
_entity_poly.pdbx_seq_one_letter_code
_entity_poly.pdbx_strand_id
1 'polypeptide(L)'
;MNYFSIPYNLVTLHFYLILCDVVLSRSQAEQSSTHMLITVKTTGSNHWSRLIDLIDTWYQFDPQNTYFVSDADDEAISRKTQGHLLNSGCGVGHDVSSLCCKMGFELRIALKHRAKWWCHFDDDNYVNVFQLQSLLNGLNSRRDYYLGKISTSSPDLRQLDNRELPNQISLSSRGNNRVAVPEISSNNQDYTGFRSLHCYLFPYLCKNVS
;
A
#
# COMPACT_ATOMS: atom_id res chain seq x y z
N MET A 1 -2.27 26.47 -11.48
CA MET A 1 -2.58 25.22 -10.76
C MET A 1 -3.41 25.58 -9.54
N ASN A 2 -4.54 24.91 -9.32
CA ASN A 2 -5.36 25.15 -8.12
C ASN A 2 -4.69 24.47 -6.93
N TYR A 3 -3.91 25.25 -6.18
CA TYR A 3 -3.36 24.85 -4.89
C TYR A 3 -4.50 24.83 -3.87
N PHE A 4 -4.89 23.64 -3.42
CA PHE A 4 -5.64 23.51 -2.17
C PHE A 4 -4.65 23.20 -1.06
N SER A 5 -4.44 24.20 -0.20
CA SER A 5 -3.59 24.14 0.98
C SER A 5 -4.14 23.14 2.01
N ILE A 6 -3.33 22.15 2.39
CA ILE A 6 -3.34 21.60 3.75
C ILE A 6 -2.25 22.39 4.50
N PRO A 7 -2.48 22.86 5.74
CA PRO A 7 -1.68 23.93 6.31
C PRO A 7 -0.25 23.47 6.67
N TYR A 8 0.67 24.43 6.47
CA TYR A 8 2.08 24.51 6.90
C TYR A 8 3.20 24.11 5.92
N ASN A 9 3.74 25.17 5.31
CA ASN A 9 5.14 25.47 4.94
C ASN A 9 5.90 24.54 3.97
N LEU A 10 6.03 25.04 2.74
CA LEU A 10 6.84 24.54 1.63
C LEU A 10 8.31 24.96 1.72
N VAL A 11 9.21 24.03 1.42
CA VAL A 11 10.44 24.30 0.65
C VAL A 11 10.46 23.35 -0.53
N THR A 12 10.64 23.92 -1.72
CA THR A 12 10.54 23.29 -3.05
C THR A 12 11.68 22.31 -3.32
N LEU A 13 11.38 21.16 -3.94
CA LEU A 13 12.35 20.45 -4.78
C LEU A 13 11.74 20.22 -6.16
N HIS A 14 12.36 20.81 -7.19
CA HIS A 14 12.01 20.62 -8.58
C HIS A 14 12.52 19.26 -9.07
N PHE A 15 11.63 18.43 -9.62
CA PHE A 15 12.00 17.47 -10.65
C PHE A 15 10.92 17.48 -11.74
N TYR A 16 11.31 17.96 -12.92
CA TYR A 16 10.53 17.90 -14.15
C TYR A 16 10.62 16.47 -14.72
N LEU A 17 9.48 15.91 -15.14
CA LEU A 17 9.46 14.88 -16.16
C LEU A 17 8.24 15.10 -17.05
N ILE A 18 8.53 15.71 -18.21
CA ILE A 18 7.68 15.73 -19.40
C ILE A 18 8.00 14.47 -20.20
N LEU A 19 7.00 13.65 -20.50
CA LEU A 19 6.94 12.82 -21.71
C LEU A 19 5.46 12.82 -22.16
N CYS A 20 5.08 13.77 -23.02
CA CYS A 20 5.02 13.64 -24.47
C CYS A 20 3.95 12.62 -24.92
N ASP A 21 2.91 13.13 -25.56
CA ASP A 21 1.84 12.39 -26.23
C ASP A 21 2.37 11.20 -27.04
N VAL A 22 2.16 9.98 -26.53
CA VAL A 22 2.11 8.80 -27.40
C VAL A 22 0.63 8.48 -27.61
N VAL A 23 0.09 9.01 -28.70
CA VAL A 23 -1.17 8.55 -29.29
C VAL A 23 -0.97 7.09 -29.71
N LEU A 24 -1.30 6.15 -28.82
CA LEU A 24 -1.56 4.76 -29.21
C LEU A 24 -3.04 4.63 -29.54
N SER A 25 -3.38 4.87 -30.80
CA SER A 25 -4.64 4.42 -31.38
C SER A 25 -4.66 2.89 -31.40
N ARG A 26 -5.50 2.24 -30.57
CA ARG A 26 -5.98 0.86 -30.82
C ARG A 26 -7.24 0.54 -29.99
N SER A 27 -8.27 0.14 -30.73
CA SER A 27 -9.57 -0.48 -30.41
C SER A 27 -9.99 -0.66 -28.95
N GLN A 28 -11.16 -0.13 -28.62
CA GLN A 28 -11.94 -0.42 -27.42
C GLN A 28 -12.30 -1.90 -27.33
N ALA A 29 -11.84 -2.56 -26.28
CA ALA A 29 -12.60 -3.60 -25.60
C ALA A 29 -12.92 -3.04 -24.21
N GLU A 30 -14.18 -3.13 -23.78
CA GLU A 30 -14.61 -2.78 -22.41
C GLU A 30 -13.84 -3.65 -21.41
N GLN A 31 -12.68 -3.16 -21.01
CA GLN A 31 -11.93 -3.69 -19.89
C GLN A 31 -12.32 -2.82 -18.70
N SER A 32 -12.96 -3.42 -17.69
CA SER A 32 -13.40 -2.73 -16.47
C SER A 32 -12.29 -1.82 -15.97
N SER A 33 -12.52 -0.51 -15.95
CA SER A 33 -11.53 0.42 -15.41
C SER A 33 -11.42 0.16 -13.91
N THR A 34 -10.31 -0.42 -13.46
CA THR A 34 -10.01 -0.54 -12.03
C THR A 34 -9.99 0.86 -11.43
N HIS A 35 -10.87 1.12 -10.45
CA HIS A 35 -10.95 2.42 -9.80
C HIS A 35 -9.64 2.74 -9.06
N MET A 36 -9.05 1.74 -8.40
CA MET A 36 -7.85 1.88 -7.59
C MET A 36 -7.01 0.62 -7.71
N LEU A 37 -5.72 0.76 -7.97
CA LEU A 37 -4.75 -0.32 -7.96
C LEU A 37 -3.71 -0.08 -6.86
N ILE A 38 -3.51 -1.08 -6.02
CA ILE A 38 -2.55 -1.03 -4.92
C ILE A 38 -1.34 -1.87 -5.30
N THR A 39 -0.14 -1.31 -5.17
CA THR A 39 1.11 -2.08 -5.20
C THR A 39 1.79 -2.01 -3.84
N VAL A 40 2.31 -3.15 -3.40
CA VAL A 40 3.08 -3.27 -2.16
C VAL A 40 4.47 -3.76 -2.50
N LYS A 41 5.49 -2.98 -2.14
CA LYS A 41 6.89 -3.38 -2.32
C LYS A 41 7.37 -4.23 -1.16
N THR A 42 8.04 -5.33 -1.47
CA THR A 42 8.60 -6.26 -0.48
C THR A 42 9.89 -6.91 -1.01
N THR A 43 10.42 -7.86 -0.24
CA THR A 43 11.57 -8.70 -0.56
C THR A 43 11.31 -10.13 -0.08
N GLY A 44 12.01 -11.11 -0.67
CA GLY A 44 11.87 -12.52 -0.32
C GLY A 44 11.97 -12.81 1.18
N SER A 45 12.84 -12.10 1.90
CA SER A 45 13.02 -12.29 3.35
C SER A 45 11.80 -11.85 4.19
N ASN A 46 10.90 -11.05 3.63
CA ASN A 46 9.75 -10.48 4.33
C ASN A 46 8.44 -11.24 4.05
N HIS A 47 8.46 -12.22 3.16
CA HIS A 47 7.29 -12.99 2.75
C HIS A 47 6.52 -13.61 3.94
N TRP A 48 7.25 -14.19 4.90
CA TRP A 48 6.66 -14.89 6.06
C TRP A 48 6.77 -14.13 7.37
N SER A 49 7.50 -13.01 7.40
CA SER A 49 7.71 -12.19 8.61
C SER A 49 6.91 -10.88 8.60
N ARG A 50 6.42 -10.44 7.44
CA ARG A 50 5.61 -9.22 7.30
C ARG A 50 4.43 -9.43 6.37
N LEU A 51 4.71 -9.86 5.14
CA LEU A 51 3.72 -9.94 4.08
C LEU A 51 2.54 -10.87 4.44
N ILE A 52 2.80 -11.95 5.17
CA ILE A 52 1.74 -12.84 5.66
C ILE A 52 0.69 -12.13 6.52
N ASP A 53 1.07 -11.14 7.32
CA ASP A 53 0.14 -10.35 8.12
C ASP A 53 -0.72 -9.43 7.25
N LEU A 54 -0.14 -8.85 6.19
CA LEU A 54 -0.90 -8.05 5.22
C LEU A 54 -1.94 -8.91 4.50
N ILE A 55 -1.51 -10.10 4.04
CA ILE A 55 -2.35 -11.09 3.35
C ILE A 55 -3.52 -11.48 4.23
N ASP A 56 -3.30 -11.81 5.50
CA ASP A 56 -4.36 -12.27 6.39
C ASP A 56 -5.21 -11.12 6.98
N THR A 57 -4.90 -9.86 6.65
CA THR A 57 -5.64 -8.67 7.15
C THR A 57 -6.21 -7.84 6.00
N TRP A 58 -5.69 -6.64 5.75
CA TRP A 58 -6.32 -5.65 4.89
C TRP A 58 -6.30 -6.01 3.40
N TYR A 59 -5.39 -6.89 2.96
CA TYR A 59 -5.40 -7.42 1.59
C TYR A 59 -6.74 -8.09 1.25
N GLN A 60 -7.40 -8.71 2.23
CA GLN A 60 -8.69 -9.38 2.06
C GLN A 60 -9.82 -8.45 1.60
N PHE A 61 -9.66 -7.12 1.77
CA PHE A 61 -10.67 -6.15 1.34
C PHE A 61 -10.60 -5.78 -0.14
N ASP A 62 -9.46 -5.98 -0.81
CA ASP A 62 -9.33 -5.71 -2.26
C ASP A 62 -8.27 -6.62 -2.93
N PRO A 63 -8.46 -7.96 -2.89
CA PRO A 63 -7.46 -8.89 -3.39
C PRO A 63 -7.30 -8.80 -4.92
N GLN A 64 -8.35 -8.41 -5.65
CA GLN A 64 -8.33 -8.34 -7.12
C GLN A 64 -7.47 -7.18 -7.65
N ASN A 65 -7.29 -6.11 -6.87
CA ASN A 65 -6.56 -4.92 -7.30
C ASN A 65 -5.28 -4.66 -6.50
N THR A 66 -4.85 -5.61 -5.67
CA THR A 66 -3.63 -5.49 -4.85
C THR A 66 -2.55 -6.46 -5.34
N TYR A 67 -1.37 -5.91 -5.68
CA TYR A 67 -0.22 -6.65 -6.19
C TYR A 67 1.00 -6.46 -5.29
N PHE A 68 1.76 -7.53 -5.09
CA PHE A 68 2.99 -7.53 -4.30
C PHE A 68 4.19 -7.63 -5.24
N VAL A 69 5.08 -6.63 -5.21
CA VAL A 69 6.29 -6.61 -6.04
C VAL A 69 7.49 -6.99 -5.18
N SER A 70 8.09 -8.12 -5.50
CA SER A 70 9.20 -8.73 -4.77
C SER A 70 10.43 -8.94 -5.67
N ASP A 71 11.55 -9.31 -5.06
CA ASP A 71 12.78 -9.76 -5.71
C ASP A 71 12.94 -11.30 -5.72
N ALA A 72 11.95 -12.02 -5.16
CA ALA A 72 11.95 -13.47 -5.11
C ALA A 72 10.56 -14.04 -5.40
N ASP A 73 10.54 -15.22 -6.01
CA ASP A 73 9.33 -16.03 -6.14
C ASP A 73 9.05 -16.78 -4.83
N ASP A 74 7.77 -16.96 -4.51
CA ASP A 74 7.32 -17.83 -3.41
C ASP A 74 5.97 -18.42 -3.80
N GLU A 75 5.95 -19.71 -4.06
CA GLU A 75 4.75 -20.40 -4.56
C GLU A 75 3.61 -20.39 -3.54
N ALA A 76 3.92 -20.51 -2.25
CA ALA A 76 2.92 -20.55 -1.20
C ALA A 76 2.27 -19.17 -0.99
N ILE A 77 3.07 -18.10 -1.01
CA ILE A 77 2.55 -16.73 -0.99
C ILE A 77 1.82 -16.39 -2.30
N SER A 78 2.35 -16.82 -3.44
CA SER A 78 1.69 -16.63 -4.75
C SER A 78 0.31 -17.28 -4.77
N ARG A 79 0.16 -18.51 -4.26
CA ARG A 79 -1.16 -19.16 -4.11
C ARG A 79 -2.09 -18.37 -3.18
N LYS A 80 -1.61 -17.90 -2.02
CA LYS A 80 -2.39 -17.08 -1.08
C LYS A 80 -2.84 -15.75 -1.69
N THR A 81 -2.06 -15.22 -2.62
CA THR A 81 -2.31 -13.94 -3.30
C THR A 81 -2.91 -14.11 -4.70
N GLN A 82 -3.38 -15.31 -5.07
CA GLN A 82 -3.99 -15.59 -6.38
C GLN A 82 -3.08 -15.23 -7.57
N GLY A 83 -1.76 -15.40 -7.41
CA GLY A 83 -0.77 -15.05 -8.42
C GLY A 83 -0.37 -13.58 -8.43
N HIS A 84 -0.79 -12.78 -7.44
CA HIS A 84 -0.45 -11.36 -7.35
C HIS A 84 0.89 -11.06 -6.66
N LEU A 85 1.65 -12.08 -6.25
CA LEU A 85 3.07 -11.94 -5.95
C LEU A 85 3.87 -11.97 -7.26
N LEU A 86 4.48 -10.85 -7.62
CA LEU A 86 5.21 -10.65 -8.85
C LEU A 86 6.70 -10.48 -8.56
N ASN A 87 7.52 -11.38 -9.10
CA ASN A 87 8.96 -11.21 -9.10
C ASN A 87 9.36 -10.16 -10.15
N SER A 88 9.96 -9.07 -9.69
CA SER A 88 10.40 -7.96 -10.52
C SER A 88 11.69 -8.24 -11.30
N GLY A 89 12.46 -9.26 -10.90
CA GLY A 89 13.83 -9.48 -11.39
C GLY A 89 14.83 -8.40 -10.96
N CYS A 90 14.43 -7.48 -10.10
CA CYS A 90 15.29 -6.43 -9.54
C CYS A 90 16.19 -6.99 -8.44
N GLY A 91 17.24 -6.24 -8.09
CA GLY A 91 18.15 -6.62 -7.01
C GLY A 91 17.44 -6.74 -5.65
N VAL A 92 17.98 -7.62 -4.79
CA VAL A 92 17.50 -7.89 -3.42
C VAL A 92 17.84 -6.73 -2.46
N GLY A 93 18.83 -5.91 -2.82
CA GLY A 93 19.34 -4.84 -1.96
C GLY A 93 18.34 -3.71 -1.70
N HIS A 94 18.59 -2.97 -0.62
CA HIS A 94 17.95 -1.68 -0.32
C HIS A 94 18.71 -0.48 -0.92
N ASP A 95 19.54 -0.71 -1.94
CA ASP A 95 20.22 0.36 -2.66
C ASP A 95 19.26 1.12 -3.60
N VAL A 96 19.63 2.35 -3.96
CA VAL A 96 18.80 3.23 -4.78
C VAL A 96 18.41 2.58 -6.12
N SER A 97 19.33 1.83 -6.74
CA SER A 97 19.07 1.19 -8.04
C SER A 97 18.01 0.09 -7.90
N SER A 98 18.15 -0.78 -6.89
CA SER A 98 17.18 -1.84 -6.62
C SER A 98 15.80 -1.28 -6.25
N LEU A 99 15.76 -0.23 -5.43
CA LEU A 99 14.51 0.44 -5.04
C LEU A 99 13.83 1.12 -6.24
N CYS A 100 14.57 1.86 -7.07
CA CYS A 100 14.05 2.48 -8.29
C CYS A 100 13.59 1.44 -9.31
N CYS A 101 14.29 0.31 -9.43
CA CYS A 101 13.90 -0.79 -10.31
C CYS A 101 12.53 -1.36 -9.91
N LYS A 102 12.34 -1.69 -8.62
CA LYS A 102 11.05 -2.21 -8.11
C LYS A 102 9.93 -1.18 -8.31
N MET A 103 10.18 0.09 -8.00
CA MET A 103 9.21 1.17 -8.22
C MET A 103 8.84 1.33 -9.70
N GLY A 104 9.81 1.21 -10.61
CA GLY A 104 9.57 1.22 -12.05
C GLY A 104 8.72 0.03 -12.51
N PHE A 105 8.92 -1.14 -11.91
CA PHE A 105 8.09 -2.32 -12.16
C PHE A 105 6.64 -2.09 -11.70
N GLU A 106 6.44 -1.52 -10.51
CA GLU A 106 5.12 -1.14 -9.99
C GLU A 106 4.38 -0.16 -10.91
N LEU A 107 5.07 0.89 -11.37
CA LEU A 107 4.49 1.85 -12.30
C LEU A 107 4.06 1.19 -13.62
N ARG A 108 4.83 0.21 -14.12
CA ARG A 108 4.46 -0.55 -15.32
C ARG A 108 3.19 -1.39 -15.11
N ILE A 109 2.98 -1.94 -13.91
CA ILE A 109 1.73 -2.64 -13.57
C ILE A 109 0.57 -1.63 -13.62
N ALA A 110 0.70 -0.50 -12.94
CA ALA A 110 -0.35 0.53 -12.90
C ALA A 110 -0.75 1.00 -14.31
N LEU A 111 0.24 1.27 -15.18
CA LEU A 111 0.01 1.66 -16.57
C LEU A 111 -0.67 0.55 -17.39
N LYS A 112 -0.27 -0.72 -17.20
CA LYS A 112 -0.88 -1.86 -17.89
C LYS A 112 -2.36 -2.04 -17.53
N HIS A 113 -2.70 -1.84 -16.26
CA HIS A 113 -4.07 -1.98 -15.76
C HIS A 113 -4.94 -0.72 -15.97
N ARG A 114 -4.35 0.40 -16.44
CA ARG A 114 -5.06 1.67 -16.68
C ARG A 114 -5.90 2.12 -15.47
N ALA A 115 -5.36 1.92 -14.27
CA ALA A 115 -6.06 2.27 -13.04
C ALA A 115 -6.26 3.79 -12.95
N LYS A 116 -7.44 4.23 -12.49
CA LYS A 116 -7.69 5.67 -12.26
C LYS A 116 -6.81 6.21 -11.15
N TRP A 117 -6.58 5.39 -10.13
CA TRP A 117 -5.71 5.68 -9.00
C TRP A 117 -4.70 4.55 -8.83
N TRP A 118 -3.44 4.92 -8.64
CA TRP A 118 -2.38 4.00 -8.25
C TRP A 118 -1.86 4.40 -6.87
N CYS A 119 -1.83 3.44 -5.95
CA CYS A 119 -1.38 3.64 -4.58
C CYS A 119 -0.23 2.68 -4.27
N HIS A 120 0.92 3.25 -3.93
CA HIS A 120 2.10 2.52 -3.50
C HIS A 120 2.17 2.45 -1.97
N PHE A 121 2.47 1.27 -1.44
CA PHE A 121 2.80 1.05 -0.03
C PHE A 121 4.02 0.13 0.12
N ASP A 122 4.62 0.12 1.31
CA ASP A 122 5.66 -0.83 1.69
C ASP A 122 5.06 -2.00 2.51
N ASP A 123 5.79 -3.12 2.60
CA ASP A 123 5.40 -4.30 3.40
C ASP A 123 5.31 -4.08 4.92
N ASP A 124 5.62 -2.87 5.38
CA ASP A 124 5.49 -2.41 6.75
C ASP A 124 4.32 -1.42 6.92
N ASN A 125 3.35 -1.41 5.99
CA ASN A 125 2.16 -0.57 6.05
C ASN A 125 0.86 -1.38 6.16
N TYR A 126 0.03 -1.01 7.12
CA TYR A 126 -1.38 -1.37 7.20
C TYR A 126 -2.20 -0.35 6.44
N VAL A 127 -3.05 -0.79 5.52
CA VAL A 127 -3.89 0.11 4.71
C VAL A 127 -5.35 -0.05 5.10
N ASN A 128 -5.99 1.05 5.49
CA ASN A 128 -7.44 1.09 5.62
C ASN A 128 -8.05 1.33 4.23
N VAL A 129 -8.33 0.22 3.53
CA VAL A 129 -8.83 0.22 2.15
C VAL A 129 -10.10 1.07 2.00
N PHE A 130 -11.00 1.04 3.00
CA PHE A 130 -12.25 1.82 2.96
C PHE A 130 -11.99 3.33 3.04
N GLN A 131 -11.09 3.77 3.92
CA GLN A 131 -10.72 5.18 4.03
C GLN A 131 -9.97 5.67 2.79
N LEU A 132 -9.09 4.84 2.23
CA LEU A 132 -8.40 5.13 0.98
C LEU A 132 -9.41 5.31 -0.16
N GLN A 133 -10.33 4.36 -0.35
CA GLN A 133 -11.39 4.47 -1.36
C GLN A 133 -12.28 5.70 -1.14
N SER A 134 -12.66 6.00 0.10
CA SER A 134 -13.45 7.19 0.45
C SER A 134 -12.76 8.49 0.02
N LEU A 135 -11.46 8.62 0.33
CA LEU A 135 -10.66 9.77 -0.12
C LEU A 135 -10.67 9.88 -1.65
N LEU A 136 -10.35 8.79 -2.35
CA LEU A 136 -10.19 8.77 -3.80
C LEU A 136 -11.52 9.03 -4.54
N ASN A 137 -12.64 8.57 -4.00
CA ASN A 137 -13.98 8.86 -4.52
C ASN A 137 -14.35 10.34 -4.42
N GLY A 138 -13.78 11.08 -3.45
CA GLY A 138 -13.96 12.52 -3.32
C GLY A 138 -13.15 13.35 -4.32
N LEU A 139 -12.26 12.74 -5.09
CA LEU A 139 -11.35 13.43 -6.00
C LEU A 139 -11.75 13.26 -7.47
N ASN A 140 -11.49 14.29 -8.27
CA ASN A 140 -11.73 14.23 -9.71
C ASN A 140 -10.55 13.59 -10.43
N SER A 141 -10.64 12.29 -10.73
CA SER A 141 -9.61 11.52 -11.47
C SER A 141 -9.16 12.08 -12.83
N ARG A 142 -9.78 13.15 -13.36
CA ARG A 142 -9.30 13.86 -14.57
C ARG A 142 -8.30 14.99 -14.25
N ARG A 143 -7.91 15.16 -12.99
CA ARG A 143 -6.91 16.13 -12.55
C ARG A 143 -5.71 15.39 -11.98
N ASP A 144 -4.57 16.07 -11.99
CA ASP A 144 -3.33 15.53 -11.45
C ASP A 144 -3.30 15.67 -9.93
N TYR A 145 -2.97 14.58 -9.24
CA TYR A 145 -2.77 14.53 -7.80
C TYR A 145 -1.52 13.72 -7.47
N TYR A 146 -0.78 14.17 -6.47
CA TYR A 146 0.24 13.38 -5.78
C TYR A 146 0.01 13.55 -4.29
N LEU A 147 -0.51 12.49 -3.65
CA LEU A 147 -0.93 12.50 -2.25
C LEU A 147 0.03 11.64 -1.44
N GLY A 148 0.49 12.16 -0.32
CA GLY A 148 1.38 11.44 0.57
C GLY A 148 1.81 12.29 1.75
N LYS A 149 2.46 11.65 2.71
CA LYS A 149 3.06 12.33 3.85
C LYS A 149 4.50 12.73 3.50
N ILE A 150 4.84 13.98 3.75
CA ILE A 150 6.22 14.47 3.59
C ILE A 150 7.09 13.82 4.67
N SER A 151 8.27 13.32 4.28
CA SER A 151 9.18 12.50 5.11
C SER A 151 10.02 13.33 6.09
N THR A 152 9.40 14.23 6.87
CA THR A 152 10.12 15.18 7.73
C THR A 152 10.12 14.81 9.21
N SER A 153 9.27 13.87 9.66
CA SER A 153 9.41 13.15 10.92
C SER A 153 8.48 11.92 10.97
N SER A 154 8.98 10.80 11.48
CA SER A 154 8.13 9.65 11.79
C SER A 154 7.42 9.92 13.12
N PRO A 155 6.08 10.05 13.16
CA PRO A 155 5.38 10.22 14.42
C PRO A 155 5.57 8.98 15.31
N ASP A 156 5.55 9.19 16.62
CA ASP A 156 5.48 8.09 17.58
C ASP A 156 4.06 7.53 17.57
N LEU A 157 3.87 6.39 16.90
CA LEU A 157 2.56 5.75 16.72
C LEU A 157 2.00 5.21 18.04
N ARG A 158 2.84 5.07 19.07
CA ARG A 158 2.40 4.68 20.42
C ARG A 158 1.61 5.80 21.11
N GLN A 159 1.71 7.04 20.61
CA GLN A 159 1.00 8.21 21.14
C GLN A 159 -0.22 8.59 20.30
N LEU A 160 -0.49 7.87 19.21
CA LEU A 160 -1.67 8.14 18.39
C LEU A 160 -2.94 7.78 19.19
N ASP A 161 -3.89 8.73 19.27
CA ASP A 161 -5.17 8.46 19.92
C ASP A 161 -5.90 7.34 19.16
N ASN A 162 -6.28 6.29 19.87
CA ASN A 162 -6.96 5.14 19.30
C ASN A 162 -8.29 5.52 18.61
N ARG A 163 -8.92 6.64 18.99
CA ARG A 163 -10.12 7.17 18.34
C ARG A 163 -9.86 7.67 16.91
N GLU A 164 -8.62 8.02 16.59
CA GLU A 164 -8.22 8.48 15.26
C GLU A 164 -7.86 7.33 14.31
N LEU A 165 -7.67 6.11 14.82
CA LEU A 165 -7.25 4.96 14.02
C LEU A 165 -8.21 4.63 12.87
N PRO A 166 -9.55 4.63 13.06
CA PRO A 166 -10.48 4.39 11.96
C PRO A 166 -10.40 5.44 10.85
N ASN A 167 -9.91 6.64 11.15
CA ASN A 167 -9.81 7.73 10.19
C ASN A 167 -8.51 7.68 9.36
N GLN A 168 -7.50 6.93 9.81
CA GLN A 168 -6.22 6.85 9.13
C GLN A 168 -6.33 6.02 7.84
N ILE A 169 -5.67 6.49 6.79
CA ILE A 169 -5.56 5.76 5.51
C ILE A 169 -4.52 4.66 5.61
N SER A 170 -3.38 4.95 6.23
CA SER A 170 -2.28 4.00 6.37
C SER A 170 -1.54 4.18 7.69
N LEU A 171 -1.10 3.07 8.28
CA LEU A 171 -0.34 3.03 9.52
C LEU A 171 0.91 2.17 9.32
N SER A 172 2.08 2.65 9.70
CA SER A 172 3.32 1.87 9.56
C SER A 172 3.60 1.01 10.80
N SER A 173 4.42 -0.04 10.67
CA SER A 173 4.97 -0.78 11.81
C SER A 173 6.48 -0.98 11.62
N ARG A 174 7.28 -0.29 12.44
CA ARG A 174 8.74 -0.38 12.38
C ARG A 174 9.35 -0.61 13.76
N GLY A 175 9.80 -1.85 13.99
CA GLY A 175 10.34 -2.25 15.29
C GLY A 175 9.33 -1.99 16.41
N ASN A 176 9.72 -1.17 17.39
CA ASN A 176 8.85 -0.80 18.51
C ASN A 176 7.90 0.37 18.19
N ASN A 177 8.04 1.04 17.04
CA ASN A 177 7.13 2.10 16.62
C ASN A 177 5.96 1.50 15.83
N ARG A 178 4.94 1.06 16.57
CA ARG A 178 3.66 0.54 16.07
C ARG A 178 2.52 1.07 16.93
N VAL A 179 1.31 1.02 16.40
CA VAL A 179 0.11 1.49 17.11
C VAL A 179 -0.12 0.66 18.38
N ALA A 180 -0.54 1.33 19.46
CA ALA A 180 -0.85 0.70 20.73
C ALA A 180 -2.31 0.21 20.78
N VAL A 181 -2.54 -1.04 20.38
CA VAL A 181 -3.85 -1.73 20.45
C VAL A 181 -3.74 -3.01 21.28
N PRO A 182 -4.85 -3.52 21.86
CA PRO A 182 -4.87 -4.81 22.53
C PRO A 182 -4.38 -5.93 21.60
N GLU A 183 -3.45 -6.75 22.08
CA GLU A 183 -2.91 -7.88 21.31
C GLU A 183 -3.93 -9.02 21.22
N ILE A 184 -3.97 -9.68 20.05
CA ILE A 184 -4.73 -10.92 19.88
C ILE A 184 -4.02 -12.10 20.59
N SER A 185 -4.76 -13.16 20.91
CA SER A 185 -4.24 -14.30 21.67
C SER A 185 -2.96 -14.90 21.06
N SER A 186 -2.04 -15.36 21.93
CA SER A 186 -0.67 -15.81 21.61
C SER A 186 -0.57 -16.95 20.60
N ASN A 187 -1.68 -17.63 20.30
CA ASN A 187 -1.71 -18.73 19.33
C ASN A 187 -1.69 -18.23 17.87
N ASN A 188 -2.00 -16.95 17.65
CA ASN A 188 -1.92 -16.30 16.35
C ASN A 188 -0.70 -15.40 16.30
N GLN A 189 0.28 -15.79 15.50
CA GLN A 189 1.52 -15.04 15.33
C GLN A 189 1.23 -13.69 14.66
N ASP A 190 1.48 -12.60 15.37
CA ASP A 190 1.30 -11.22 14.90
C ASP A 190 2.66 -10.49 14.88
N TYR A 191 3.39 -10.68 13.78
CA TYR A 191 4.77 -10.20 13.67
C TYR A 191 4.84 -8.67 13.61
N THR A 192 3.89 -8.07 12.89
CA THR A 192 3.85 -6.63 12.61
C THR A 192 2.95 -5.87 13.59
N GLY A 193 2.05 -6.55 14.31
CA GLY A 193 0.97 -5.91 15.07
C GLY A 193 -0.27 -5.61 14.21
N PHE A 194 -0.24 -5.96 12.92
CA PHE A 194 -1.34 -5.68 12.00
C PHE A 194 -2.55 -6.56 12.23
N ARG A 195 -2.39 -7.79 12.74
CA ARG A 195 -3.56 -8.62 13.08
C ARG A 195 -4.31 -8.05 14.26
N SER A 196 -3.58 -7.60 15.29
CA SER A 196 -4.14 -6.89 16.43
C SER A 196 -4.83 -5.60 16.01
N LEU A 197 -4.18 -4.79 15.17
CA LEU A 197 -4.80 -3.57 14.62
C LEU A 197 -6.04 -3.88 13.79
N HIS A 198 -6.00 -4.93 12.95
CA HIS A 198 -7.13 -5.34 12.14
C HIS A 198 -8.33 -5.76 13.00
N CYS A 199 -8.10 -6.54 14.05
CA CYS A 199 -9.15 -6.94 14.97
C CYS A 199 -9.68 -5.78 15.81
N TYR A 200 -8.83 -4.80 16.13
CA TYR A 200 -9.28 -3.57 16.78
C TYR A 200 -10.22 -2.76 15.87
N LEU A 201 -9.88 -2.60 14.59
CA LEU A 201 -10.68 -1.84 13.62
C LEU A 201 -11.93 -2.60 13.16
N PHE A 202 -11.85 -3.93 13.03
CA PHE A 202 -12.90 -4.79 12.49
C PHE A 202 -13.18 -5.98 13.43
N PRO A 203 -13.69 -5.73 14.65
CA PRO A 203 -13.84 -6.77 15.68
C PRO A 203 -14.74 -7.92 15.27
N TYR A 204 -15.66 -7.71 14.32
CA TYR A 204 -16.56 -8.75 13.80
C TYR A 204 -15.86 -9.80 12.94
N LEU A 205 -14.68 -9.49 12.37
CA LEU A 205 -13.89 -10.42 11.58
C LEU A 205 -13.02 -11.36 12.43
N CYS A 206 -12.84 -11.04 13.73
CA CYS A 206 -11.93 -11.75 14.62
C CYS A 206 -12.61 -12.56 15.72
N LYS A 207 -13.92 -12.81 15.61
CA LYS A 207 -14.77 -13.39 16.68
C LYS A 207 -14.44 -14.84 17.10
N ASN A 208 -13.41 -15.47 16.53
CA ASN A 208 -12.95 -16.82 16.88
C ASN A 208 -11.49 -16.87 17.36
N VAL A 209 -10.92 -15.75 17.81
CA VAL A 209 -9.51 -15.67 18.28
C VAL A 209 -9.40 -15.59 19.81
N SER A 210 -10.53 -15.67 20.54
CA SER A 210 -10.57 -15.73 22.01
C SER A 210 -10.25 -17.13 22.55
#